data_AF-A0A355EJE8-F1
#
_entry.id   AF-A0A355EJE8-F1
#
_cell.length_a   1.000
_cell.length_b   1.000
_cell.length_c   1.000
_cell.angle_alpha   90.00
_cell.angle_beta   90.00
_cell.angle_gamma   90.00
#
_symmetry.space_group_name_H-M   'P 1'
#
loop_
_entity.id
_entity.type
_entity.pdbx_description
1 polymer ?
#
loop_
_entity_poly.entity_id
_entity_poly.type
_entity_poly.pdbx_seq_one_letter_code
_entity_poly.pdbx_strand_id
1 'polypeptide(L)'
;MVLKNRGRKTTCAAAAIFMVAVFFVSGLFFCAVAAPPEKKAKPAPQKDAGVINDANLQASQKRVDELLKKNEYDTSLRTTLKIHDYTKEVLTTVKFIKGQYEKAVNDPAGPTKDKEQLYLKLKGLNQLIPRYTAAYEASLYNLGYIYAKRNESERARKYLTEYLQTTPFSTNRDSKWMKAKTLLLELYSLEGEF
;
A
#
# COMPACT_ATOMS: atom_id res chain seq x y z
N MET A 1 1.45 5.57 -84.84
CA MET A 1 2.06 4.59 -83.91
C MET A 1 1.08 4.37 -82.75
N VAL A 2 0.49 3.16 -82.67
CA VAL A 2 -0.08 2.45 -81.49
C VAL A 2 -0.93 3.29 -80.50
N LEU A 3 -2.28 3.34 -80.61
CA LEU A 3 -3.32 2.43 -80.06
C LEU A 3 -3.90 2.81 -78.66
N LYS A 4 -5.23 2.98 -78.63
CA LYS A 4 -6.21 2.34 -77.68
C LYS A 4 -6.77 3.15 -76.48
N ASN A 5 -7.90 3.82 -76.73
CA ASN A 5 -9.29 3.53 -76.25
C ASN A 5 -9.61 3.10 -74.78
N ARG A 6 -10.83 3.52 -74.34
CA ARG A 6 -11.66 3.22 -73.13
C ARG A 6 -11.47 4.16 -71.92
N GLY A 7 -12.48 4.69 -71.24
CA GLY A 7 -13.94 4.57 -71.31
C GLY A 7 -14.59 4.57 -69.90
N ARG A 8 -15.80 5.17 -69.78
CA ARG A 8 -16.88 4.97 -68.78
C ARG A 8 -16.73 5.58 -67.35
N LYS A 9 -17.65 6.50 -66.97
CA LYS A 9 -18.89 6.34 -66.13
C LYS A 9 -18.56 6.55 -64.61
N THR A 10 -19.36 7.13 -63.70
CA THR A 10 -20.82 7.32 -63.55
C THR A 10 -21.11 8.15 -62.27
N THR A 11 -22.02 9.14 -62.38
CA THR A 11 -23.20 9.48 -61.53
C THR A 11 -23.21 9.67 -59.98
N CYS A 12 -23.92 10.74 -59.58
CA CYS A 12 -25.01 10.90 -58.56
C CYS A 12 -24.69 10.77 -57.05
N ALA A 13 -25.37 11.37 -56.07
CA ALA A 13 -26.58 12.23 -55.90
C ALA A 13 -26.56 12.79 -54.44
N ALA A 14 -26.96 14.04 -54.12
CA ALA A 14 -28.28 14.58 -53.74
C ALA A 14 -28.93 14.09 -52.40
N ALA A 15 -29.33 15.04 -51.53
CA ALA A 15 -30.54 15.09 -50.65
C ALA A 15 -30.34 16.19 -49.57
N ALA A 16 -31.11 17.27 -49.38
CA ALA A 16 -32.55 17.63 -49.38
C ALA A 16 -33.27 17.39 -48.03
N ILE A 17 -33.94 18.46 -47.57
CA ILE A 17 -34.53 18.78 -46.25
C ILE A 17 -36.05 18.43 -46.21
N PHE A 18 -36.62 18.06 -45.06
CA PHE A 18 -38.06 18.13 -44.74
C PHE A 18 -38.24 18.29 -43.21
N MET A 19 -38.76 19.40 -42.66
CA MET A 19 -40.13 19.96 -42.52
C MET A 19 -41.02 19.37 -41.40
N VAL A 20 -41.62 20.30 -40.66
CA VAL A 20 -42.33 20.20 -39.37
C VAL A 20 -43.83 19.93 -39.54
N ALA A 21 -44.48 19.25 -38.58
CA ALA A 21 -45.91 19.41 -38.33
C ALA A 21 -46.26 19.13 -36.84
N VAL A 22 -47.13 19.98 -36.30
CA VAL A 22 -47.72 20.02 -34.94
C VAL A 22 -49.19 19.59 -35.02
N PHE A 23 -49.78 18.98 -33.97
CA PHE A 23 -51.17 19.12 -33.42
C PHE A 23 -51.45 17.91 -32.47
N PHE A 24 -51.54 18.05 -31.13
CA PHE A 24 -52.65 18.45 -30.23
C PHE A 24 -53.62 17.30 -29.77
N VAL A 25 -53.55 17.01 -28.45
CA VAL A 25 -54.55 16.57 -27.42
C VAL A 25 -55.26 15.19 -27.42
N SER A 26 -55.15 14.51 -26.26
CA SER A 26 -56.24 14.03 -25.35
C SER A 26 -56.19 12.53 -24.96
N GLY A 27 -56.31 12.22 -23.66
CA GLY A 27 -57.00 11.01 -23.17
C GLY A 27 -56.29 10.06 -22.20
N LEU A 28 -56.53 10.26 -20.89
CA LEU A 28 -56.86 9.30 -19.80
C LEU A 28 -56.11 7.95 -19.62
N PHE A 29 -55.60 7.79 -18.37
CA PHE A 29 -55.46 6.58 -17.52
C PHE A 29 -54.83 5.29 -18.07
N PHE A 30 -53.75 4.80 -17.42
CA PHE A 30 -53.73 3.53 -16.69
C PHE A 30 -52.40 3.36 -15.89
N CYS A 31 -52.50 2.74 -14.72
CA CYS A 31 -51.43 2.46 -13.76
C CYS A 31 -50.20 1.76 -14.38
N ALA A 32 -49.01 2.25 -14.05
CA ALA A 32 -47.78 1.46 -14.13
C ALA A 32 -47.05 1.55 -12.79
N VAL A 33 -46.89 0.38 -12.18
CA VAL A 33 -46.29 0.11 -10.88
C VAL A 33 -44.88 0.72 -10.80
N ALA A 34 -44.63 1.53 -9.76
CA ALA A 34 -43.30 1.99 -9.42
C ALA A 34 -42.44 0.79 -9.00
N ALA A 35 -41.39 0.50 -9.78
CA ALA A 35 -40.31 -0.38 -9.33
C ALA A 35 -39.63 0.27 -8.10
N PRO A 36 -39.40 -0.48 -7.00
CA PRO A 36 -38.71 0.10 -5.85
C PRO A 36 -37.26 0.41 -6.27
N PRO A 37 -36.70 1.56 -5.83
CA PRO A 37 -35.32 1.90 -6.15
C PRO A 37 -34.39 0.85 -5.55
N GLU A 38 -33.53 0.27 -6.38
CA GLU A 38 -32.42 -0.57 -5.93
C GLU A 38 -31.65 0.19 -4.85
N LYS A 39 -31.72 -0.31 -3.62
CA LYS A 39 -30.84 0.12 -2.54
C LYS A 39 -29.42 -0.21 -2.98
N LYS A 40 -28.71 0.79 -3.51
CA LYS A 40 -27.24 0.78 -3.53
C LYS A 40 -26.79 0.45 -2.12
N ALA A 41 -26.22 -0.74 -1.94
CA ALA A 41 -25.66 -1.16 -0.68
C ALA A 41 -24.69 -0.06 -0.23
N LYS A 42 -24.96 0.53 0.95
CA LYS A 42 -23.99 1.44 1.58
C LYS A 42 -22.66 0.67 1.70
N PRO A 43 -21.52 1.31 1.42
CA PRO A 43 -20.22 0.70 1.69
C PRO A 43 -20.22 0.25 3.15
N ALA A 44 -19.86 -1.01 3.39
CA ALA A 44 -19.69 -1.52 4.74
C ALA A 44 -18.74 -0.58 5.50
N PRO A 45 -19.05 -0.20 6.75
CA PRO A 45 -18.19 0.70 7.51
C PRO A 45 -16.80 0.07 7.57
N GLN A 46 -15.82 0.76 6.97
CA GLN A 46 -14.43 0.40 7.10
C GLN A 46 -14.12 0.45 8.58
N LYS A 47 -14.03 -0.72 9.24
CA LYS A 47 -13.52 -0.78 10.62
C LYS A 47 -12.13 -0.17 10.57
N ASP A 48 -11.96 1.04 11.10
CA ASP A 48 -10.64 1.60 11.33
C ASP A 48 -9.83 0.52 12.06
N ALA A 49 -8.62 0.24 11.59
CA ALA A 49 -7.68 -0.51 12.43
C ALA A 49 -7.60 0.30 13.72
N GLY A 50 -8.08 -0.27 14.82
CA GLY A 50 -8.05 0.37 16.14
C GLY A 50 -6.61 0.68 16.56
N VAL A 51 -6.39 0.89 17.85
CA VAL A 51 -5.00 0.99 18.36
C VAL A 51 -4.26 -0.30 18.01
N ILE A 52 -3.07 -0.19 17.39
CA ILE A 52 -2.22 -1.34 17.07
C ILE A 52 -1.58 -1.85 18.35
N ASN A 53 -1.61 -3.17 18.54
CA ASN A 53 -1.01 -3.85 19.66
C ASN A 53 -0.55 -5.26 19.26
N ASP A 54 0.06 -6.00 20.19
CA ASP A 54 0.59 -7.35 19.94
C ASP A 54 -0.43 -8.36 19.43
N ALA A 55 -1.67 -8.27 19.91
CA ALA A 55 -2.73 -9.20 19.56
C ALA A 55 -3.21 -8.99 18.12
N ASN A 56 -3.18 -7.75 17.62
CA ASN A 56 -3.72 -7.41 16.31
C ASN A 56 -2.65 -7.07 15.24
N LEU A 57 -1.37 -7.01 15.59
CA LEU A 57 -0.29 -6.62 14.68
C LEU A 57 -0.28 -7.45 13.39
N GLN A 58 -0.29 -8.78 13.52
CA GLN A 58 -0.24 -9.68 12.36
C GLN A 58 -1.48 -9.56 11.48
N ALA A 59 -2.67 -9.44 12.08
CA ALA A 59 -3.91 -9.24 11.35
C ALA A 59 -3.91 -7.90 10.60
N SER A 60 -3.35 -6.86 11.22
CA SER A 60 -3.23 -5.53 10.62
C SER A 60 -2.25 -5.53 9.44
N GLN A 61 -1.13 -6.26 9.54
CA GLN A 61 -0.20 -6.45 8.41
C GLN A 61 -0.87 -7.16 7.23
N LYS A 62 -1.58 -8.27 7.49
CA LYS A 62 -2.33 -8.98 6.43
C LYS A 62 -3.37 -8.07 5.77
N ARG A 63 -4.06 -7.25 6.56
CA ARG A 63 -5.01 -6.27 6.04
C ARG A 63 -4.34 -5.22 5.15
N VAL A 64 -3.15 -4.73 5.51
CA VAL A 64 -2.36 -3.84 4.64
C VAL A 64 -2.07 -4.53 3.31
N ASP A 65 -1.60 -5.77 3.32
CA ASP A 65 -1.29 -6.51 2.09
C ASP A 65 -2.54 -6.68 1.19
N GLU A 66 -3.71 -6.95 1.79
CA GLU A 66 -4.99 -7.03 1.06
C GLU A 66 -5.42 -5.69 0.46
N LEU A 67 -5.25 -4.59 1.20
CA LEU A 67 -5.58 -3.24 0.72
C LEU A 67 -4.64 -2.82 -0.41
N LEU A 68 -3.35 -3.13 -0.30
CA LEU A 68 -2.37 -2.83 -1.34
C LEU A 68 -2.67 -3.59 -2.65
N LYS A 69 -3.10 -4.85 -2.58
CA LYS A 69 -3.55 -5.62 -3.75
C LYS A 69 -4.77 -5.00 -4.44
N LYS A 70 -5.59 -4.25 -3.69
CA LYS A 70 -6.78 -3.55 -4.18
C LYS A 70 -6.50 -2.09 -4.58
N ASN A 71 -5.24 -1.64 -4.48
CA ASN A 71 -4.84 -0.24 -4.68
C ASN A 71 -5.54 0.75 -3.73
N GLU A 72 -5.97 0.29 -2.55
CA GLU A 72 -6.60 1.11 -1.50
C GLU A 72 -5.54 1.87 -0.69
N TYR A 73 -4.88 2.84 -1.32
CA TYR A 73 -3.69 3.51 -0.79
C TYR A 73 -3.94 4.38 0.45
N ASP A 74 -5.09 5.06 0.56
CA ASP A 74 -5.39 5.89 1.75
C ASP A 74 -5.61 5.05 3.02
N THR A 75 -6.40 3.98 2.89
CA THR A 75 -6.70 3.08 4.02
C THR A 75 -5.46 2.28 4.43
N SER A 76 -4.69 1.81 3.45
CA SER A 76 -3.42 1.11 3.72
C SER A 76 -2.39 2.05 4.34
N LEU A 77 -2.30 3.32 3.90
CA LEU A 77 -1.38 4.31 4.48
C LEU A 77 -1.66 4.49 5.98
N ARG A 78 -2.93 4.77 6.34
CA ARG A 78 -3.33 4.99 7.73
C ARG A 78 -2.98 3.81 8.62
N THR A 79 -3.25 2.59 8.15
CA THR A 79 -2.95 1.37 8.91
C THR A 79 -1.45 1.12 9.02
N THR A 80 -0.71 1.35 7.94
CA THR A 80 0.76 1.16 7.90
C THR A 80 1.47 2.15 8.81
N LEU A 81 1.04 3.41 8.88
CA LEU A 81 1.58 4.41 9.81
C LEU A 81 1.41 3.96 11.27
N LYS A 82 0.22 3.48 11.65
CA LYS A 82 -0.01 2.98 13.02
C LYS A 82 0.87 1.78 13.35
N ILE A 83 1.09 0.87 12.39
CA ILE A 83 2.02 -0.27 12.57
C ILE A 83 3.45 0.24 12.73
N HIS A 84 3.86 1.20 11.91
CA HIS A 84 5.20 1.79 11.95
C HIS A 84 5.47 2.44 13.32
N ASP A 85 4.59 3.33 13.77
CA ASP A 85 4.75 4.04 15.04
C ASP A 85 4.81 3.06 16.22
N TYR A 86 3.88 2.10 16.27
CA TYR A 86 3.86 1.08 17.31
C TYR A 86 5.14 0.24 17.34
N THR A 87 5.55 -0.31 16.18
CA THR A 87 6.73 -1.17 16.11
C THR A 87 8.02 -0.42 16.42
N LYS A 88 8.11 0.86 16.01
CA LYS A 88 9.24 1.74 16.33
C LYS A 88 9.35 2.00 17.83
N GLU A 89 8.24 2.29 18.49
CA GLU A 89 8.18 2.53 19.94
C GLU A 89 8.57 1.26 20.72
N VAL A 90 7.99 0.10 20.35
CA VAL A 90 8.32 -1.19 20.97
C VAL A 90 9.80 -1.50 20.78
N LEU A 91 10.35 -1.35 19.57
CA LEU A 91 11.77 -1.64 19.31
C LEU A 91 12.69 -0.72 20.09
N THR A 92 12.38 0.57 20.17
CA THR A 92 13.14 1.55 20.97
C THR A 92 13.18 1.11 22.42
N THR A 93 12.02 0.78 22.99
CA THR A 93 11.88 0.39 24.39
C THR A 93 12.60 -0.93 24.69
N VAL A 94 12.37 -1.95 23.86
CA VAL A 94 12.97 -3.28 24.04
C VAL A 94 14.49 -3.24 23.90
N LYS A 95 15.03 -2.48 22.94
CA LYS A 95 16.48 -2.30 22.78
C LYS A 95 17.09 -1.54 23.96
N PHE A 96 16.41 -0.50 24.46
CA PHE A 96 16.85 0.22 25.66
C PHE A 96 16.94 -0.71 26.87
N ILE A 97 15.86 -1.45 27.16
CA ILE A 97 15.81 -2.38 28.31
C ILE A 97 16.87 -3.48 28.14
N LYS A 98 17.00 -4.05 26.95
CA LYS A 98 18.02 -5.06 26.65
C LYS A 98 19.42 -4.54 27.00
N GLY A 99 19.76 -3.33 26.58
CA GLY A 99 21.06 -2.71 26.90
C GLY A 99 21.28 -2.52 28.41
N GLN A 100 20.24 -2.22 29.19
CA GLN A 100 20.35 -2.14 30.66
C GLN A 100 20.57 -3.52 31.29
N TYR A 101 19.84 -4.53 30.83
CA TYR A 101 20.00 -5.90 31.33
C TYR A 101 21.37 -6.49 30.98
N GLU A 102 21.88 -6.24 29.76
CA GLU A 102 23.22 -6.65 29.36
C GLU A 102 24.29 -6.01 30.25
N LYS A 103 24.16 -4.73 30.60
CA LYS A 103 25.07 -4.07 31.55
C LYS A 103 25.02 -4.71 32.93
N ALA A 104 23.82 -4.92 33.47
CA ALA A 104 23.64 -5.48 34.80
C ALA A 104 24.14 -6.92 34.92
N VAL A 105 23.96 -7.74 33.89
CA VAL A 105 24.45 -9.13 33.87
C VAL A 105 25.97 -9.21 33.83
N ASN A 106 26.61 -8.28 33.11
CA ASN A 106 28.07 -8.22 32.98
C ASN A 106 28.77 -7.48 34.14
N ASP A 107 28.01 -6.93 35.10
CA ASP A 107 28.59 -6.29 36.29
C ASP A 107 29.20 -7.35 37.23
N PRO A 108 30.52 -7.35 37.47
CA PRO A 108 31.15 -8.31 38.36
C PRO A 108 30.67 -8.22 39.82
N ALA A 109 30.17 -7.06 40.27
CA ALA A 109 29.69 -6.86 41.63
C ALA A 109 28.25 -7.37 41.86
N GLY A 110 27.51 -7.70 40.79
CA GLY A 110 26.12 -8.14 40.88
C GLY A 110 25.95 -9.56 41.45
N PRO A 111 24.94 -9.80 42.34
CA PRO A 111 24.64 -11.14 42.85
C PRO A 111 24.28 -12.15 41.75
N THR A 112 24.78 -13.38 41.84
CA THR A 112 24.57 -14.43 40.81
C THR A 112 23.10 -14.74 40.56
N LYS A 113 22.27 -14.80 41.61
CA LYS A 113 20.83 -15.08 41.51
C LYS A 113 20.08 -14.03 40.68
N ASP A 114 20.46 -12.76 40.81
CA ASP A 114 19.84 -11.66 40.06
C ASP A 114 20.24 -11.72 38.58
N LYS A 115 21.48 -12.17 38.30
CA LYS A 115 21.97 -12.40 36.94
C LYS A 115 21.17 -13.50 36.23
N GLU A 116 20.86 -14.61 36.91
CA GLU A 116 20.03 -15.68 36.33
C GLU A 116 18.64 -15.19 35.90
N GLN A 117 17.97 -14.40 36.74
CA GLN A 117 16.68 -13.80 36.39
C GLN A 117 16.79 -12.84 35.19
N LEU A 118 17.87 -12.05 35.13
CA LEU A 118 18.13 -11.15 34.00
C LEU A 118 18.41 -11.93 32.70
N TYR A 119 19.12 -13.06 32.76
CA TYR A 119 19.32 -13.93 31.58
C TYR A 119 17.99 -14.45 31.01
N LEU A 120 17.04 -14.84 31.85
CA LEU A 120 15.71 -15.27 31.39
C LEU A 120 14.96 -14.13 30.71
N LYS A 121 15.01 -12.91 31.27
CA LYS A 121 14.40 -11.72 30.66
C LYS A 121 15.08 -11.37 29.33
N LEU A 122 16.41 -11.41 29.25
CA LEU A 122 17.18 -11.20 28.02
C LEU A 122 16.80 -12.19 26.92
N LYS A 123 16.61 -13.47 27.27
CA LYS A 123 16.14 -14.49 26.32
C LYS A 123 14.79 -14.11 25.73
N GLY A 124 13.85 -13.64 26.55
CA GLY A 124 12.54 -13.16 26.09
C GLY A 124 12.66 -11.97 25.14
N LEU A 125 13.48 -10.96 25.48
CA LEU A 125 13.72 -9.80 24.61
C LEU A 125 14.36 -10.20 23.27
N ASN A 126 15.31 -11.14 23.28
CA ASN A 126 15.95 -11.65 22.06
C ASN A 126 14.99 -12.40 21.13
N GLN A 127 13.90 -12.96 21.65
CA GLN A 127 12.83 -13.55 20.84
C GLN A 127 11.86 -12.49 20.29
N LEU A 128 11.60 -11.42 21.05
CA LEU A 128 10.70 -10.35 20.63
C LEU A 128 11.30 -9.46 19.55
N ILE A 129 12.58 -9.09 19.66
CA ILE A 129 13.24 -8.15 18.74
C ILE A 129 13.06 -8.55 17.27
N PRO A 130 13.37 -9.78 16.82
CA PRO A 130 13.21 -10.16 15.42
C PRO A 130 11.77 -10.01 14.91
N ARG A 131 10.77 -10.31 15.75
CA ARG A 131 9.35 -10.20 15.39
C ARG A 131 8.95 -8.75 15.07
N TYR A 132 9.31 -7.81 15.93
CA TYR A 132 8.99 -6.40 15.69
C TYR A 132 9.89 -5.78 14.63
N THR A 133 11.15 -6.21 14.51
CA THR A 133 12.05 -5.78 13.43
C THR A 133 11.45 -6.12 12.07
N ALA A 134 10.99 -7.35 11.86
CA ALA A 134 10.36 -7.74 10.60
C ALA A 134 9.10 -6.92 10.30
N ALA A 135 8.29 -6.59 11.32
CA ALA A 135 7.11 -5.76 11.16
C ALA A 135 7.44 -4.29 10.86
N TYR A 136 8.46 -3.75 11.51
CA TYR A 136 8.99 -2.42 11.28
C TYR A 136 9.54 -2.27 9.86
N GLU A 137 10.40 -3.18 9.43
CA GLU A 137 10.96 -3.20 8.08
C GLU A 137 9.87 -3.32 7.01
N ALA A 138 8.88 -4.18 7.22
CA ALA A 138 7.73 -4.29 6.32
C ALA A 138 6.93 -2.97 6.25
N SER A 139 6.76 -2.28 7.39
CA SER A 139 6.08 -0.98 7.42
C SER A 139 6.85 0.09 6.66
N LEU A 140 8.18 0.15 6.78
CA LEU A 140 9.03 1.10 6.04
C LEU A 140 8.89 0.91 4.53
N TYR A 141 9.05 -0.33 4.05
CA TYR A 141 8.87 -0.66 2.64
C TYR A 141 7.47 -0.27 2.14
N ASN A 142 6.43 -0.65 2.89
CA ASN A 142 5.05 -0.36 2.50
C ASN A 142 4.76 1.15 2.48
N LEU A 143 5.25 1.93 3.46
CA LEU A 143 5.12 3.39 3.46
C LEU A 143 5.81 3.99 2.23
N GLY A 144 7.05 3.59 1.95
CA GLY A 144 7.79 4.03 0.76
C GLY A 144 7.03 3.76 -0.53
N TYR A 145 6.51 2.53 -0.68
CA TYR A 145 5.71 2.11 -1.83
C TYR A 145 4.40 2.92 -1.95
N ILE A 146 3.65 3.07 -0.85
CA ILE A 146 2.37 3.78 -0.85
C ILE A 146 2.56 5.26 -1.23
N TYR A 147 3.56 5.93 -0.64
CA TYR A 147 3.84 7.32 -0.98
C TYR A 147 4.29 7.48 -2.43
N ALA A 148 5.07 6.53 -2.97
CA ALA A 148 5.44 6.56 -4.38
C ALA A 148 4.19 6.45 -5.28
N LYS A 149 3.26 5.54 -4.98
CA LYS A 149 1.99 5.39 -5.72
C LYS A 149 1.07 6.60 -5.61
N ARG A 150 1.22 7.41 -4.56
CA ARG A 150 0.50 8.67 -4.36
C ARG A 150 1.21 9.88 -4.96
N ASN A 151 2.33 9.69 -5.67
CA ASN A 151 3.19 10.77 -6.18
C ASN A 151 3.75 11.70 -5.09
N GLU A 152 3.90 11.19 -3.85
CA GLU A 152 4.50 11.91 -2.72
C GLU A 152 6.00 11.57 -2.61
N SER A 153 6.78 11.95 -3.63
CA SER A 153 8.15 11.49 -3.83
C SER A 153 9.08 11.73 -2.64
N GLU A 154 9.01 12.89 -1.98
CA GLU A 154 9.86 13.18 -0.81
C GLU A 154 9.66 12.19 0.33
N ARG A 155 8.41 11.86 0.64
CA ARG A 155 8.08 10.90 1.70
C ARG A 155 8.43 9.49 1.27
N ALA A 156 8.19 9.14 0.00
CA ALA A 156 8.58 7.86 -0.55
C ALA A 156 10.09 7.63 -0.42
N ARG A 157 10.90 8.61 -0.84
CA ARG A 157 12.36 8.59 -0.74
C ARG A 157 12.82 8.37 0.70
N LYS A 158 12.27 9.16 1.65
CA LYS A 158 12.59 9.02 3.08
C LYS A 158 12.43 7.58 3.57
N TYR A 159 11.26 6.97 3.36
CA TYR A 159 10.96 5.64 3.90
C TYR A 159 11.71 4.52 3.17
N LEU A 160 11.92 4.64 1.86
CA LEU A 160 12.72 3.68 1.09
C LEU A 160 14.19 3.71 1.46
N THR A 161 14.77 4.90 1.66
CA THR A 161 16.15 5.04 2.15
C THR A 161 16.29 4.41 3.54
N GLU A 162 15.36 4.71 4.45
CA GLU A 162 15.39 4.13 5.80
C GLU A 162 15.24 2.60 5.78
N TYR A 163 14.40 2.06 4.89
CA TYR A 163 14.27 0.62 4.67
C TYR A 163 15.59 -0.01 4.22
N LEU A 164 16.26 0.57 3.22
CA LEU A 164 17.53 0.07 2.67
C LEU A 164 18.68 0.16 3.68
N GLN A 165 18.66 1.15 4.58
CA GLN A 165 19.65 1.29 5.66
C GLN A 165 19.41 0.31 6.82
N THR A 166 18.16 -0.10 7.04
CA THR A 166 17.79 -0.98 8.16
C THR A 166 17.87 -2.46 7.79
N THR A 167 17.62 -2.80 6.53
CA THR A 167 17.57 -4.19 6.07
C THR A 167 18.90 -4.67 5.49
N PRO A 168 19.28 -5.94 5.69
CA PRO A 168 20.47 -6.49 5.06
C PRO A 168 20.31 -6.54 3.53
N PHE A 169 21.41 -6.28 2.83
CA PHE A 169 21.47 -6.39 1.37
C PHE A 169 21.07 -7.79 0.90
N SER A 170 20.35 -7.85 -0.23
CA SER A 170 19.97 -9.10 -0.89
C SER A 170 20.30 -9.05 -2.38
N THR A 171 20.98 -10.07 -2.88
CA THR A 171 21.29 -10.25 -4.30
C THR A 171 20.12 -10.82 -5.11
N ASN A 172 19.04 -11.26 -4.46
CA ASN A 172 17.87 -11.80 -5.14
C ASN A 172 17.09 -10.66 -5.81
N ARG A 173 16.93 -10.73 -7.14
CA ARG A 173 16.21 -9.74 -7.95
C ARG A 173 14.76 -9.52 -7.50
N ASP A 174 14.10 -10.56 -7.00
CA ASP A 174 12.71 -10.47 -6.54
C ASP A 174 12.55 -10.02 -5.09
N SER A 175 13.67 -9.79 -4.38
CA SER A 175 13.66 -9.35 -2.99
C SER A 175 13.03 -7.96 -2.83
N LYS A 176 12.49 -7.70 -1.64
CA LYS A 176 12.03 -6.36 -1.28
C LYS A 176 13.17 -5.33 -1.30
N TRP A 177 14.39 -5.74 -1.00
CA TRP A 177 15.57 -4.88 -1.06
C TRP A 177 15.81 -4.37 -2.49
N MET A 178 15.85 -5.26 -3.47
CA MET A 178 16.03 -4.87 -4.87
C MET A 178 14.88 -4.02 -5.38
N LYS A 179 13.63 -4.36 -5.04
CA LYS A 179 12.44 -3.56 -5.38
C LYS A 179 12.50 -2.15 -4.78
N ALA A 180 12.92 -2.02 -3.52
CA ALA A 180 13.08 -0.73 -2.87
C ALA A 180 14.21 0.10 -3.50
N LYS A 181 15.35 -0.53 -3.84
CA LYS A 181 16.44 0.12 -4.58
C LYS A 181 15.92 0.69 -5.90
N THR A 182 15.31 -0.15 -6.73
CA THR A 182 14.81 0.26 -8.06
C THR A 182 13.80 1.40 -7.94
N LEU A 183 12.81 1.27 -7.06
CA LEU A 183 11.82 2.33 -6.85
C LEU A 183 12.46 3.63 -6.36
N LEU A 184 13.48 3.55 -5.50
CA LEU A 184 14.21 4.74 -5.04
C LEU A 184 14.98 5.42 -6.19
N LEU A 185 15.63 4.65 -7.06
CA LEU A 185 16.34 5.18 -8.23
C LEU A 185 15.38 5.84 -9.23
N GLU A 186 14.22 5.23 -9.48
CA GLU A 186 13.13 5.81 -10.29
C GLU A 186 12.70 7.18 -9.73
N LEU A 187 12.51 7.28 -8.41
CA LEU A 187 12.14 8.53 -7.73
C LEU A 187 13.22 9.63 -7.77
N TYR A 188 14.48 9.26 -8.07
CA TYR A 188 15.56 10.21 -8.33
C TYR A 188 15.80 10.45 -9.83
N SER A 189 15.05 9.78 -10.71
CA SER A 189 15.28 9.78 -12.16
C SER A 189 16.69 9.31 -12.54
N LEU A 190 17.25 8.37 -11.77
CA LEU A 190 18.58 7.77 -11.96
C LEU A 190 18.48 6.39 -12.64
N GLU A 191 17.62 6.26 -13.65
CA GLU A 191 17.42 4.98 -14.34
C GLU A 191 18.68 4.55 -15.14
N GLY A 192 19.13 3.30 -14.97
CA GLY A 192 20.33 2.72 -15.60
C GLY A 192 20.78 1.42 -14.91
N GLU A 193 21.57 0.57 -15.59
CA GLU A 193 22.09 -0.68 -15.00
C GLU A 193 23.12 -0.39 -13.88
N PHE A 194 22.76 -0.75 -12.64
CA PHE A 194 23.62 -0.72 -11.45
C PHE A 194 23.53 -2.04 -10.68
#